data_AF-A0A2E4W531-F1
#
_entry.id   AF-A0A2E4W531-F1
#
_cell.length_a   1.000
_cell.length_b   1.000
_cell.length_c   1.000
_cell.angle_alpha   90.00
_cell.angle_beta   90.00
_cell.angle_gamma   90.00
#
_symmetry.space_group_name_H-M   'P 1'
#
loop_
_entity.id
_entity.type
_entity.pdbx_description
1 polymer ?
#
loop_
_entity_poly.entity_id
_entity_poly.type
_entity_poly.pdbx_seq_one_letter_code
_entity_poly.pdbx_strand_id
1 'polypeptide(L)'
;MVPHRAGLVSVSTLLFTLLVSAACQSERNSVRSQLPPLPAFVHQNRSSIELFQKTDQLARQEPHSAERIGRLGMTYHAYRFMAEARRSYELARKFAPDEFRWLYYQGFLEKTVFNFRAAESIFRLALELKPDSAEIWAELGDLYLKWNRPDDAATHLTRALVLDPAQPLAALGQARLALLTENWERAIALLTPILDAHPRLSLCHKYLAQAYSNLGRADEAAQHLSLGDYGSAIETPLMRELHELSVEPIVAGGNPASVPDLMQVKCTRCHTSTRIEVTRQDRRWWARTVRRMQREAGWAWLNDGQAANVVAYLADRDTETAAP
;
A
#
# COMPACT_ATOMS: atom_id res chain seq x y z
N MET A 1 -0.75 -71.51 16.31
CA MET A 1 -1.24 -71.13 14.97
C MET A 1 -2.38 -70.16 15.14
N VAL A 2 -2.14 -68.87 14.86
CA VAL A 2 -3.16 -67.80 14.93
C VAL A 2 -3.62 -67.52 13.49
N PRO A 3 -4.92 -67.57 13.15
CA PRO A 3 -5.36 -67.22 11.81
C PRO A 3 -5.60 -65.71 11.72
N HIS A 4 -5.02 -65.10 10.67
CA HIS A 4 -5.24 -63.73 10.24
C HIS A 4 -6.70 -63.49 9.83
N ARG A 5 -7.35 -62.49 10.44
CA ARG A 5 -8.56 -61.87 9.88
C ARG A 5 -8.14 -60.80 8.86
N ALA A 6 -8.25 -61.11 7.57
CA ALA A 6 -8.13 -60.13 6.50
C ALA A 6 -9.43 -59.31 6.40
N GLY A 7 -9.33 -57.99 6.51
CA GLY A 7 -10.46 -57.07 6.47
C GLY A 7 -11.04 -56.93 5.06
N LEU A 8 -12.32 -57.26 4.91
CA LEU A 8 -13.14 -56.90 3.76
C LEU A 8 -13.45 -55.39 3.84
N VAL A 9 -12.59 -54.56 3.25
CA VAL A 9 -12.97 -53.19 2.90
C VAL A 9 -13.90 -53.28 1.70
N SER A 10 -15.16 -52.90 1.87
CA SER A 10 -16.20 -52.99 0.85
C SER A 10 -15.85 -52.15 -0.39
N VAL A 11 -16.02 -52.72 -1.59
CA VAL A 11 -15.83 -52.07 -2.90
C VAL A 11 -16.61 -50.76 -3.00
N SER A 12 -17.77 -50.66 -2.33
CA SER A 12 -18.59 -49.45 -2.26
C SER A 12 -17.91 -48.30 -1.51
N THR A 13 -17.13 -48.61 -0.46
CA THR A 13 -16.38 -47.59 0.31
C THR A 13 -15.21 -47.05 -0.50
N LEU A 14 -14.51 -47.92 -1.25
CA LEU A 14 -13.43 -47.54 -2.18
C LEU A 14 -13.94 -46.66 -3.34
N LEU A 15 -15.06 -47.03 -3.97
CA LEU A 15 -15.67 -46.24 -5.05
C LEU A 15 -16.11 -44.84 -4.57
N PHE A 16 -16.70 -44.77 -3.36
CA PHE A 16 -17.12 -43.51 -2.76
C PHE A 16 -15.91 -42.61 -2.44
N THR A 17 -14.83 -43.17 -1.89
CA THR A 17 -13.59 -42.42 -1.63
C THR A 17 -12.92 -41.91 -2.92
N LEU A 18 -12.94 -42.69 -4.00
CA LEU A 18 -12.40 -42.28 -5.30
C LEU A 18 -13.21 -41.14 -5.93
N LEU A 19 -14.55 -41.21 -5.87
CA LEU A 19 -15.44 -40.16 -6.38
C LEU A 19 -15.30 -38.86 -5.59
N VAL A 20 -15.21 -38.93 -4.26
CA VAL A 20 -14.96 -37.76 -3.40
C VAL A 20 -13.57 -37.14 -3.68
N SER A 21 -12.55 -37.98 -3.92
CA SER A 21 -11.21 -37.49 -4.27
C SER A 21 -11.16 -36.79 -5.63
N ALA A 22 -11.90 -37.31 -6.63
CA ALA A 22 -11.99 -36.73 -7.97
C ALA A 22 -12.78 -35.41 -7.97
N ALA A 23 -13.89 -35.34 -7.23
CA ALA A 23 -14.67 -34.11 -7.06
C ALA A 23 -13.85 -33.02 -6.35
N CYS A 24 -13.16 -33.37 -5.26
CA CYS A 24 -12.28 -32.46 -4.54
C CYS A 24 -11.10 -31.96 -5.40
N GLN A 25 -10.56 -32.82 -6.28
CA GLN A 25 -9.51 -32.44 -7.21
C GLN A 25 -10.03 -31.51 -8.32
N SER A 26 -11.24 -31.76 -8.83
CA SER A 26 -11.93 -30.91 -9.80
C SER A 26 -12.15 -29.50 -9.25
N GLU A 27 -12.66 -29.39 -8.02
CA GLU A 27 -12.85 -28.10 -7.34
C GLU A 27 -11.53 -27.35 -7.13
N ARG A 28 -10.49 -28.02 -6.63
CA ARG A 28 -9.15 -27.39 -6.50
C ARG A 28 -8.62 -26.88 -7.82
N ASN A 29 -8.80 -27.63 -8.92
CA ASN A 29 -8.38 -27.21 -10.24
C ASN A 29 -9.18 -25.99 -10.74
N SER A 30 -10.49 -25.96 -10.45
CA SER A 30 -11.37 -24.82 -10.75
C SER A 30 -10.95 -23.55 -9.99
N VAL A 31 -10.51 -23.67 -8.75
CA VAL A 31 -10.03 -22.51 -7.99
C VAL A 31 -8.63 -22.07 -8.46
N ARG A 32 -7.75 -23.03 -8.80
CA ARG A 32 -6.43 -22.72 -9.39
C ARG A 32 -6.52 -21.94 -10.71
N SER A 33 -7.51 -22.24 -11.54
CA SER A 33 -7.75 -21.49 -12.79
C SER A 33 -8.35 -20.10 -12.54
N GLN A 34 -8.94 -19.88 -11.36
CA GLN A 34 -9.41 -18.56 -10.94
C GLN A 34 -8.29 -17.66 -10.41
N LEU A 35 -7.13 -18.19 -10.02
CA LEU A 35 -5.98 -17.37 -9.62
C LEU A 35 -5.47 -16.57 -10.83
N PRO A 36 -5.06 -15.30 -10.62
CA PRO A 36 -4.46 -14.50 -11.70
C PRO A 36 -3.18 -15.18 -12.24
N PRO A 37 -2.87 -15.01 -13.53
CA PRO A 37 -1.58 -15.42 -14.06
C PRO A 37 -0.48 -14.51 -13.52
N LEU A 38 0.76 -15.00 -13.53
CA LEU A 38 1.91 -14.13 -13.31
C LEU A 38 1.96 -13.05 -14.40
N PRO A 39 2.27 -11.79 -14.05
CA PRO A 39 2.31 -10.70 -15.01
C PRO A 39 3.57 -10.81 -15.87
N ALA A 40 3.56 -10.11 -17.01
CA ALA A 40 4.80 -9.90 -17.75
C ALA A 40 5.70 -8.96 -16.93
N PHE A 41 6.81 -9.49 -16.40
CA PHE A 41 7.75 -8.71 -15.60
C PHE A 41 8.63 -7.85 -16.52
N VAL A 42 8.22 -6.60 -16.73
CA VAL A 42 8.97 -5.65 -17.59
C VAL A 42 9.96 -4.82 -16.78
N HIS A 43 9.61 -4.47 -15.53
CA HIS A 43 10.36 -3.52 -14.70
C HIS A 43 10.68 -4.07 -13.30
N GLN A 44 10.51 -5.37 -13.07
CA GLN A 44 10.76 -5.99 -11.78
C GLN A 44 12.16 -6.60 -11.74
N ASN A 45 12.88 -6.34 -10.64
CA ASN A 45 14.16 -6.98 -10.42
C ASN A 45 13.98 -8.48 -10.10
N ARG A 46 15.09 -9.22 -10.09
CA ARG A 46 15.10 -10.66 -9.84
C ARG A 46 14.39 -11.06 -8.53
N SER A 47 14.70 -10.39 -7.41
CA SER A 47 14.13 -10.72 -6.11
C SER A 47 12.63 -10.43 -6.03
N SER A 48 12.15 -9.37 -6.70
CA SER A 48 10.72 -9.10 -6.86
C SER A 48 10.02 -10.19 -7.66
N ILE A 49 10.64 -10.66 -8.76
CA ILE A 49 10.12 -11.77 -9.57
C ILE A 49 10.07 -13.07 -8.75
N GLU A 50 11.13 -13.37 -7.99
CA GLU A 50 11.18 -14.52 -7.09
C GLU A 50 10.08 -14.47 -6.02
N LEU A 51 9.78 -13.28 -5.48
CA LEU A 51 8.66 -13.08 -4.56
C LEU A 51 7.33 -13.46 -5.24
N PHE A 52 7.05 -12.91 -6.43
CA PHE A 52 5.84 -13.23 -7.18
C PHE A 52 5.69 -14.73 -7.45
N GLN A 53 6.75 -15.36 -7.96
CA GLN A 53 6.78 -16.80 -8.25
C GLN A 53 6.50 -17.63 -7.00
N LYS A 54 7.13 -17.27 -5.87
CA LYS A 54 6.92 -17.95 -4.59
C LYS A 54 5.49 -17.80 -4.10
N THR A 55 4.93 -16.59 -4.11
CA THR A 55 3.56 -16.36 -3.65
C THR A 55 2.52 -17.04 -4.53
N ASP A 56 2.71 -17.05 -5.86
CA ASP A 56 1.84 -17.75 -6.81
C ASP A 56 1.90 -19.27 -6.60
N GLN A 57 3.11 -19.83 -6.47
CA GLN A 57 3.30 -21.25 -6.20
C GLN A 57 2.58 -21.68 -4.92
N LEU A 58 2.73 -20.93 -3.82
CA LEU A 58 2.09 -21.24 -2.55
C LEU A 58 0.55 -21.17 -2.66
N ALA A 59 0.00 -20.14 -3.31
CA ALA A 59 -1.44 -20.03 -3.54
C ALA A 59 -1.97 -21.18 -4.41
N ARG A 60 -1.22 -21.63 -5.42
CA ARG A 60 -1.59 -22.79 -6.26
C ARG A 60 -1.48 -24.12 -5.52
N GLN A 61 -0.54 -24.29 -4.59
CA GLN A 61 -0.42 -25.50 -3.78
C GLN A 61 -1.64 -25.69 -2.87
N GLU A 62 -2.11 -24.61 -2.26
CA GLU A 62 -3.27 -24.59 -1.36
C GLU A 62 -4.34 -23.59 -1.85
N PRO A 63 -5.08 -23.94 -2.91
CA PRO A 63 -5.97 -22.99 -3.60
C PRO A 63 -7.22 -22.60 -2.80
N HIS A 64 -7.50 -23.23 -1.66
CA HIS A 64 -8.59 -22.84 -0.75
C HIS A 64 -8.10 -22.06 0.47
N SER A 65 -6.79 -21.78 0.58
CA SER A 65 -6.23 -21.00 1.68
C SER A 65 -6.41 -19.50 1.41
N ALA A 66 -7.40 -18.89 2.05
CA ALA A 66 -7.65 -17.45 1.94
C ALA A 66 -6.39 -16.62 2.26
N GLU A 67 -5.58 -17.07 3.22
CA GLU A 67 -4.32 -16.41 3.58
C GLU A 67 -3.31 -16.42 2.42
N ARG A 68 -3.11 -17.56 1.76
CA ARG A 68 -2.13 -17.63 0.65
C ARG A 68 -2.60 -16.86 -0.57
N ILE A 69 -3.89 -16.93 -0.87
CA ILE A 69 -4.51 -16.15 -1.96
C ILE A 69 -4.44 -14.65 -1.64
N GLY A 70 -4.78 -14.28 -0.40
CA GLY A 70 -4.71 -12.90 0.09
C GLY A 70 -3.29 -12.34 0.02
N ARG A 71 -2.28 -13.10 0.47
CA ARG A 71 -0.86 -12.72 0.34
C ARG A 71 -0.43 -12.54 -1.10
N LEU A 72 -0.86 -13.41 -2.02
CA LEU A 72 -0.63 -13.20 -3.46
C LEU A 72 -1.26 -11.87 -3.93
N GLY A 73 -2.48 -11.58 -3.50
CA GLY A 73 -3.14 -10.29 -3.76
C GLY A 73 -2.39 -9.09 -3.21
N MET A 74 -1.83 -9.21 -2.00
CA MET A 74 -0.97 -8.18 -1.40
C MET A 74 0.30 -7.97 -2.22
N THR A 75 0.95 -9.03 -2.68
CA THR A 75 2.12 -8.91 -3.56
C THR A 75 1.77 -8.18 -4.85
N TYR A 76 0.66 -8.52 -5.51
CA TYR A 76 0.19 -7.76 -6.67
C TYR A 76 -0.10 -6.28 -6.35
N HIS A 77 -0.76 -6.01 -5.22
CA HIS A 77 -1.16 -4.66 -4.81
C HIS A 77 0.06 -3.78 -4.51
N ALA A 78 1.07 -4.31 -3.82
CA ALA A 78 2.30 -3.60 -3.49
C ALA A 78 3.08 -3.14 -4.75
N TYR A 79 2.98 -3.89 -5.84
CA TYR A 79 3.59 -3.57 -7.14
C TYR A 79 2.60 -2.96 -8.14
N ARG A 80 1.39 -2.58 -7.70
CA ARG A 80 0.37 -1.89 -8.49
C ARG A 80 -0.25 -2.70 -9.64
N PHE A 81 -0.17 -4.02 -9.60
CA PHE A 81 -0.94 -4.92 -10.47
C PHE A 81 -2.39 -5.01 -9.96
N MET A 82 -3.14 -3.92 -10.16
CA MET A 82 -4.43 -3.71 -9.48
C MET A 82 -5.52 -4.71 -9.88
N ALA A 83 -5.51 -5.21 -11.12
CA ALA A 83 -6.52 -6.15 -11.59
C ALA A 83 -6.33 -7.54 -10.94
N GLU A 84 -5.09 -8.00 -10.89
CA GLU A 84 -4.67 -9.27 -10.29
C GLU A 84 -4.86 -9.24 -8.77
N ALA A 85 -4.51 -8.12 -8.13
CA ALA A 85 -4.76 -7.90 -6.71
C ALA A 85 -6.25 -7.96 -6.37
N ARG A 86 -7.10 -7.23 -7.11
CA ARG A 86 -8.57 -7.27 -6.95
C ARG A 86 -9.10 -8.70 -7.02
N ARG A 87 -8.74 -9.43 -8.07
CA ARG A 87 -9.19 -10.83 -8.28
C ARG A 87 -8.75 -11.75 -7.14
N SER A 88 -7.54 -11.54 -6.62
CA SER A 88 -7.02 -12.31 -5.49
C SER A 88 -7.78 -12.01 -4.20
N TYR A 89 -8.06 -10.73 -3.88
CA TYR A 89 -8.84 -10.38 -2.69
C TYR A 89 -10.28 -10.88 -2.77
N GLU A 90 -10.93 -10.79 -3.93
CA GLU A 90 -12.27 -11.34 -4.15
C GLU A 90 -12.30 -12.85 -3.90
N LEU A 91 -11.28 -13.58 -4.36
CA LEU A 91 -11.19 -15.01 -4.15
C LEU A 91 -10.86 -15.35 -2.68
N ALA A 92 -9.96 -14.62 -2.03
CA ALA A 92 -9.65 -14.79 -0.61
C ALA A 92 -10.89 -14.60 0.28
N ARG A 93 -11.71 -13.58 0.00
CA ARG A 93 -12.98 -13.33 0.70
C ARG A 93 -14.02 -14.43 0.53
N LYS A 94 -14.00 -15.18 -0.59
CA LYS A 94 -14.89 -16.35 -0.75
C LYS A 94 -14.53 -17.47 0.23
N PHE A 95 -13.26 -17.62 0.58
CA PHE A 95 -12.79 -18.67 1.49
C PHE A 95 -12.68 -18.22 2.95
N ALA A 96 -12.61 -16.92 3.21
CA ALA A 96 -12.67 -16.33 4.55
C ALA A 96 -13.54 -15.05 4.53
N PRO A 97 -14.88 -15.19 4.54
CA PRO A 97 -15.81 -14.06 4.45
C PRO A 97 -15.84 -13.19 5.70
N ASP A 98 -15.41 -13.72 6.84
CA ASP A 98 -15.32 -13.07 8.15
C ASP A 98 -13.93 -12.46 8.44
N GLU A 99 -12.97 -12.61 7.53
CA GLU A 99 -11.65 -11.99 7.65
C GLU A 99 -11.66 -10.58 7.05
N PHE A 100 -11.74 -9.58 7.94
CA PHE A 100 -11.84 -8.17 7.57
C PHE A 100 -10.61 -7.66 6.81
N ARG A 101 -9.43 -8.25 6.98
CA ARG A 101 -8.18 -7.78 6.35
C ARG A 101 -8.30 -7.75 4.82
N TRP A 102 -8.97 -8.73 4.22
CA TRP A 102 -9.15 -8.79 2.76
C TRP A 102 -10.13 -7.73 2.27
N LEU A 103 -11.16 -7.41 3.06
CA LEU A 103 -12.06 -6.28 2.78
C LEU A 103 -11.29 -4.96 2.87
N TYR A 104 -10.46 -4.78 3.91
CA TYR A 104 -9.66 -3.56 4.07
C TYR A 104 -8.73 -3.33 2.88
N TYR A 105 -7.95 -4.34 2.47
CA TYR A 105 -7.06 -4.21 1.31
C TYR A 105 -7.79 -3.98 -0.01
N GLN A 106 -8.92 -4.66 -0.23
CA GLN A 106 -9.71 -4.46 -1.44
C GLN A 106 -10.36 -3.06 -1.46
N GLY A 107 -10.90 -2.60 -0.34
CA GLY A 107 -11.49 -1.25 -0.22
C GLY A 107 -10.44 -0.16 -0.48
N PHE A 108 -9.24 -0.33 0.08
CA PHE A 108 -8.12 0.56 -0.20
C PHE A 108 -7.74 0.55 -1.69
N LEU A 109 -7.63 -0.64 -2.30
CA LEU A 109 -7.32 -0.79 -3.73
C LEU A 109 -8.34 -0.06 -4.61
N GLU A 110 -9.65 -0.27 -4.39
CA GLU A 110 -10.71 0.40 -5.15
C GLU A 110 -10.65 1.92 -4.97
N LYS A 111 -10.38 2.40 -3.76
CA LYS A 111 -10.18 3.82 -3.48
C LYS A 111 -8.98 4.37 -4.26
N THR A 112 -7.87 3.64 -4.35
CA THR A 112 -6.67 4.06 -5.08
C THR A 112 -6.89 4.14 -6.60
N VAL A 113 -7.74 3.29 -7.16
CA VAL A 113 -8.10 3.34 -8.60
C VAL A 113 -9.36 4.18 -8.88
N PHE A 114 -9.80 4.98 -7.92
CA PHE A 114 -10.97 5.88 -8.03
C PHE A 114 -12.31 5.17 -8.28
N ASN A 115 -12.41 3.87 -8.00
CA ASN A 115 -13.67 3.13 -8.05
C ASN A 115 -14.45 3.33 -6.75
N PHE A 116 -14.89 4.57 -6.53
CA PHE A 116 -15.37 5.00 -5.22
C PHE A 116 -16.62 4.26 -4.74
N ARG A 117 -17.54 3.91 -5.65
CA ARG A 117 -18.74 3.11 -5.32
C ARG A 117 -18.38 1.73 -4.79
N ALA A 118 -17.42 1.05 -5.43
CA ALA A 118 -16.97 -0.24 -4.97
C ALA A 118 -16.23 -0.13 -3.62
N ALA A 119 -15.35 0.87 -3.48
CA ALA A 119 -14.65 1.15 -2.23
C ALA A 119 -15.62 1.38 -1.06
N GLU A 120 -16.66 2.20 -1.24
CA GLU A 120 -17.69 2.46 -0.25
C GLU A 120 -18.40 1.17 0.18
N SER A 121 -18.86 0.38 -0.80
CA SER A 121 -19.53 -0.91 -0.54
C SER A 121 -18.64 -1.85 0.27
N ILE A 122 -17.36 -1.97 -0.11
CA ILE A 122 -16.40 -2.86 0.55
C ILE A 122 -16.08 -2.38 1.97
N PHE A 123 -15.87 -1.08 2.18
CA PHE A 123 -15.63 -0.56 3.53
C PHE A 123 -16.86 -0.68 4.43
N ARG A 124 -18.07 -0.59 3.89
CA ARG A 124 -19.30 -0.87 4.66
C ARG A 124 -19.36 -2.33 5.10
N LEU A 125 -19.02 -3.28 4.23
CA LEU A 125 -18.88 -4.68 4.62
C LEU A 125 -17.80 -4.87 5.69
N ALA A 126 -16.68 -4.14 5.61
CA ALA A 126 -15.65 -4.19 6.65
C ALA A 126 -16.18 -3.69 8.01
N LEU A 127 -17.04 -2.66 8.01
CA LEU A 127 -17.71 -2.17 9.22
C LEU A 127 -18.76 -3.14 9.78
N GLU A 128 -19.40 -3.98 8.95
CA GLU A 128 -20.27 -5.03 9.46
C GLU A 128 -19.49 -6.03 10.34
N LEU A 129 -18.22 -6.28 10.02
CA LEU A 129 -17.34 -7.13 10.82
C LEU A 129 -16.65 -6.39 11.99
N LYS A 130 -16.37 -5.10 11.80
CA LYS A 130 -15.64 -4.24 12.76
C LYS A 130 -16.32 -2.87 12.91
N PRO A 131 -17.51 -2.81 13.56
CA PRO A 131 -18.33 -1.59 13.61
C PRO A 131 -17.66 -0.42 14.34
N ASP A 132 -16.74 -0.71 15.25
CA ASP A 132 -16.03 0.28 16.07
C ASP A 132 -14.59 0.53 15.62
N SER A 133 -14.20 0.13 14.39
CA SER A 133 -12.87 0.45 13.86
C SER A 133 -12.81 1.91 13.40
N ALA A 134 -12.16 2.75 14.20
CA ALA A 134 -11.88 4.14 13.85
C ALA A 134 -11.12 4.27 12.51
N GLU A 135 -10.26 3.30 12.20
CA GLU A 135 -9.50 3.25 10.94
C GLU A 135 -10.42 3.11 9.74
N ILE A 136 -11.38 2.18 9.74
CA ILE A 136 -12.30 1.99 8.60
C ILE A 136 -13.22 3.22 8.43
N TRP A 137 -13.69 3.81 9.54
CA TRP A 137 -14.44 5.07 9.48
C TRP A 137 -13.60 6.21 8.90
N ALA A 138 -12.32 6.31 9.24
CA ALA A 138 -11.41 7.29 8.67
C ALA A 138 -11.15 7.04 7.16
N GLU A 139 -11.04 5.79 6.74
CA GLU A 139 -10.90 5.41 5.32
C GLU A 139 -12.13 5.79 4.50
N LEU A 140 -13.35 5.60 5.03
CA LEU A 140 -14.58 6.10 4.40
C LEU A 140 -14.60 7.62 4.32
N GLY A 141 -14.18 8.31 5.38
CA GLY A 141 -14.02 9.77 5.39
C GLY A 141 -13.09 10.27 4.28
N ASP A 142 -11.89 9.69 4.18
CA ASP A 142 -10.92 10.01 3.12
C ASP A 142 -11.45 9.64 1.71
N LEU A 143 -12.18 8.52 1.59
CA LEU A 143 -12.84 8.13 0.35
C LEU A 143 -13.79 9.24 -0.14
N TYR A 144 -14.70 9.73 0.71
CA TYR A 144 -15.64 10.79 0.32
C TYR A 144 -14.94 12.12 0.02
N LEU A 145 -13.86 12.46 0.72
CA LEU A 145 -13.03 13.60 0.37
C LEU A 145 -12.38 13.47 -1.02
N LYS A 146 -11.96 12.27 -1.42
CA LYS A 146 -11.44 11.98 -2.77
C LYS A 146 -12.54 11.98 -3.81
N TRP A 147 -13.75 11.59 -3.41
CA TRP A 147 -14.95 11.60 -4.25
C TRP A 147 -15.64 12.97 -4.31
N ASN A 148 -15.02 14.03 -3.76
CA ASN A 148 -15.57 15.38 -3.75
C ASN A 148 -16.95 15.50 -3.07
N ARG A 149 -17.14 14.77 -1.97
CA ARG A 149 -18.35 14.76 -1.14
C ARG A 149 -18.01 15.15 0.31
N PRO A 150 -17.74 16.44 0.59
CA PRO A 150 -17.23 16.88 1.89
C PRO A 150 -18.22 16.68 3.04
N ASP A 151 -19.53 16.80 2.79
CA ASP A 151 -20.56 16.61 3.84
C ASP A 151 -20.63 15.17 4.34
N ASP A 152 -20.59 14.20 3.42
CA ASP A 152 -20.52 12.78 3.77
C ASP A 152 -19.21 12.46 4.49
N ALA A 153 -18.10 13.01 4.01
CA ALA A 153 -16.80 12.85 4.67
C ALA A 153 -16.83 13.34 6.13
N ALA A 154 -17.43 14.50 6.40
CA ALA A 154 -17.52 15.07 7.74
C ALA A 154 -18.20 14.12 8.73
N THR A 155 -19.25 13.42 8.29
CA THR A 155 -19.98 12.43 9.10
C THR A 155 -19.05 11.28 9.50
N HIS A 156 -18.36 10.67 8.54
CA HIS A 156 -17.51 9.51 8.79
C HIS A 156 -16.24 9.84 9.56
N LEU A 157 -15.60 10.98 9.26
CA LEU A 157 -14.43 11.44 9.99
C LEU A 157 -14.76 11.81 11.44
N THR A 158 -15.93 12.41 11.68
CA THR A 158 -16.41 12.67 13.05
C THR A 158 -16.61 11.36 13.81
N ARG A 159 -17.23 10.35 13.18
CA ARG A 159 -17.39 9.03 13.81
C ARG A 159 -16.05 8.38 14.14
N ALA A 160 -15.06 8.48 13.26
CA ALA A 160 -13.71 7.98 13.52
C ALA A 160 -13.07 8.66 14.74
N LEU A 161 -13.16 9.99 14.86
CA LEU A 161 -12.61 10.73 16.00
C LEU A 161 -13.36 10.53 17.32
N VAL A 162 -14.65 10.15 17.27
CA VAL A 162 -15.40 9.73 18.46
C VAL A 162 -14.87 8.40 18.99
N LEU A 163 -14.48 7.48 18.10
CA LEU A 163 -13.95 6.17 18.46
C LEU A 163 -12.48 6.24 18.89
N ASP A 164 -11.68 7.04 18.18
CA ASP A 164 -10.29 7.32 18.51
C ASP A 164 -9.97 8.81 18.24
N PRO A 165 -9.93 9.65 19.29
CA PRO A 165 -9.62 11.07 19.18
C PRO A 165 -8.23 11.37 18.60
N ALA A 166 -7.30 10.41 18.65
CA ALA A 166 -5.95 10.56 18.13
C ALA A 166 -5.79 9.98 16.72
N GLN A 167 -6.85 9.49 16.08
CA GLN A 167 -6.76 8.82 14.78
C GLN A 167 -6.28 9.79 13.68
N PRO A 168 -5.03 9.65 13.18
CA PRO A 168 -4.39 10.73 12.43
C PRO A 168 -5.01 10.94 11.05
N LEU A 169 -5.53 9.89 10.41
CA LEU A 169 -6.21 10.03 9.11
C LEU A 169 -7.52 10.82 9.24
N ALA A 170 -8.24 10.61 10.35
CA ALA A 170 -9.49 11.32 10.61
C ALA A 170 -9.25 12.79 10.93
N ALA A 171 -8.23 13.08 11.75
CA ALA A 171 -7.81 14.43 12.08
C ALA A 171 -7.31 15.19 10.83
N LEU A 172 -6.49 14.56 9.97
CA LEU A 172 -6.10 15.12 8.67
C LEU A 172 -7.32 15.44 7.79
N GLY A 173 -8.29 14.52 7.71
CA GLY A 173 -9.49 14.71 6.91
C GLY A 173 -10.34 15.88 7.42
N GLN A 174 -10.54 15.99 8.74
CA GLN A 174 -11.26 17.11 9.35
C GLN A 174 -10.51 18.43 9.16
N ALA A 175 -9.18 18.43 9.22
CA ALA A 175 -8.39 19.61 8.92
C ALA A 175 -8.53 20.03 7.46
N ARG A 176 -8.59 19.08 6.51
CA ARG A 176 -8.86 19.37 5.10
C ARG A 176 -10.25 19.99 4.91
N LEU A 177 -11.27 19.49 5.61
CA LEU A 177 -12.61 20.09 5.60
C LEU A 177 -12.57 21.52 6.16
N ALA A 178 -11.87 21.73 7.27
CA ALA A 178 -11.69 23.04 7.87
C ALA A 178 -11.03 24.02 6.88
N LEU A 179 -9.98 23.60 6.17
CA LEU A 179 -9.36 24.38 5.09
C LEU A 179 -10.34 24.72 3.95
N LEU A 180 -11.18 23.77 3.52
CA LEU A 180 -12.18 24.03 2.47
C LEU A 180 -13.24 25.05 2.89
N THR A 181 -13.54 25.10 4.18
CA THR A 181 -14.50 26.03 4.79
C THR A 181 -13.86 27.29 5.37
N GLU A 182 -12.59 27.53 5.05
CA GLU A 182 -11.82 28.70 5.50
C GLU A 182 -11.65 28.84 7.03
N ASN A 183 -11.80 27.73 7.77
CA ASN A 183 -11.60 27.67 9.21
C ASN A 183 -10.14 27.31 9.54
N TRP A 184 -9.22 28.25 9.27
CA TRP A 184 -7.78 28.03 9.33
C TRP A 184 -7.26 27.65 10.72
N GLU A 185 -7.75 28.30 11.77
CA GLU A 185 -7.38 28.05 13.16
C GLU A 185 -7.79 26.64 13.59
N ARG A 186 -8.97 26.19 13.16
CA ARG A 186 -9.44 24.83 13.42
C ARG A 186 -8.57 23.81 12.70
N ALA A 187 -8.16 24.09 11.46
CA ALA A 187 -7.21 23.22 10.75
C ALA A 187 -5.90 23.10 11.52
N ILE A 188 -5.32 24.21 12.00
CA ILE A 188 -4.10 24.19 12.82
C ILE A 188 -4.29 23.36 14.09
N ALA A 189 -5.36 23.60 14.85
CA ALA A 189 -5.64 22.89 16.10
C ALA A 189 -5.77 21.37 15.91
N LEU A 190 -6.33 20.93 14.78
CA LEU A 190 -6.45 19.50 14.44
C LEU A 190 -5.12 18.88 13.99
N LEU A 191 -4.25 19.66 13.35
CA LEU A 191 -3.03 19.17 12.73
C LEU A 191 -1.82 19.16 13.68
N THR A 192 -1.70 20.13 14.57
CA THR A 192 -0.55 20.25 15.47
C THR A 192 -0.32 18.98 16.31
N PRO A 193 -1.34 18.37 16.96
CA PRO A 193 -1.14 17.15 17.74
C PRO A 193 -0.68 15.95 16.91
N ILE A 194 -1.02 15.91 15.62
CA ILE A 194 -0.59 14.80 14.73
C ILE A 194 0.93 14.80 14.60
N LEU A 195 1.58 15.97 14.62
CA LEU A 195 3.03 16.08 14.49
C LEU A 195 3.80 15.57 15.71
N ASP A 196 3.16 15.41 16.87
CA ASP A 196 3.81 14.81 18.05
C ASP A 196 4.13 13.33 17.80
N ALA A 197 3.20 12.60 17.17
CA ALA A 197 3.37 11.19 16.82
C ALA A 197 3.98 10.99 15.41
N HIS A 198 3.70 11.91 14.48
CA HIS A 198 4.11 11.83 13.09
C HIS A 198 4.83 13.11 12.63
N PRO A 199 6.02 13.42 13.18
CA PRO A 199 6.72 14.69 12.97
C PRO A 199 7.20 14.92 11.53
N ARG A 200 7.07 13.91 10.66
CA ARG A 200 7.45 13.98 9.25
C ARG A 200 6.25 13.83 8.33
N LEU A 201 5.02 14.03 8.79
CA LEU A 201 3.83 13.80 7.97
C LEU A 201 3.65 14.92 6.93
N SER A 202 3.99 14.63 5.67
CA SER A 202 4.01 15.58 4.54
C SER A 202 2.68 16.32 4.39
N LEU A 203 1.56 15.61 4.36
CA LEU A 203 0.24 16.22 4.18
C LEU A 203 -0.13 17.15 5.35
N CYS A 204 0.24 16.78 6.57
CA CYS A 204 0.03 17.62 7.75
C CYS A 204 0.77 18.95 7.61
N HIS A 205 2.05 18.90 7.24
CA HIS A 205 2.85 20.09 6.98
C HIS A 205 2.30 20.94 5.82
N LYS A 206 1.85 20.33 4.72
CA LYS A 206 1.22 21.07 3.61
C LYS A 206 -0.06 21.80 4.04
N TYR A 207 -0.91 21.14 4.82
CA TYR A 207 -2.14 21.76 5.32
C TYR A 207 -1.86 22.85 6.36
N LEU A 208 -0.87 22.68 7.23
CA LEU A 208 -0.42 23.72 8.15
C LEU A 208 0.16 24.92 7.40
N ALA A 209 0.99 24.69 6.38
CA ALA A 209 1.54 25.75 5.54
C ALA A 209 0.43 26.56 4.86
N GLN A 210 -0.58 25.87 4.33
CA GLN A 210 -1.76 26.51 3.74
C GLN A 210 -2.53 27.34 4.79
N ALA A 211 -2.81 26.78 5.96
CA ALA A 211 -3.53 27.48 7.02
C ALA A 211 -2.78 28.73 7.50
N TYR A 212 -1.48 28.61 7.80
CA TYR A 212 -0.65 29.74 8.21
C TYR A 212 -0.54 30.82 7.14
N SER A 213 -0.42 30.43 5.87
CA SER A 213 -0.40 31.40 4.75
C SER A 213 -1.70 32.20 4.68
N ASN A 214 -2.86 31.57 4.88
CA ASN A 214 -4.15 32.27 4.84
C ASN A 214 -4.37 33.17 6.07
N LEU A 215 -3.69 32.90 7.17
CA LEU A 215 -3.66 33.75 8.37
C LEU A 215 -2.60 34.85 8.33
N GLY A 216 -1.83 34.98 7.24
CA GLY A 216 -0.75 35.96 7.13
C GLY A 216 0.51 35.63 7.95
N ARG A 217 0.62 34.40 8.46
CA ARG A 217 1.75 33.89 9.26
C ARG A 217 2.83 33.30 8.35
N ALA A 218 3.56 34.19 7.68
CA ALA A 218 4.45 33.85 6.57
C ALA A 218 5.65 32.96 6.99
N ASP A 219 6.23 33.20 8.16
CA ASP A 219 7.39 32.46 8.65
C ASP A 219 7.03 31.00 8.96
N GLU A 220 5.93 30.77 9.68
CA GLU A 220 5.45 29.42 9.96
C GLU A 220 5.01 28.70 8.69
N ALA A 221 4.37 29.43 7.76
CA ALA A 221 4.00 28.87 6.47
C ALA A 221 5.22 28.38 5.69
N ALA A 222 6.29 29.17 5.62
CA ALA A 222 7.53 28.79 4.93
C ALA A 222 8.22 27.59 5.59
N GLN A 223 8.26 27.55 6.93
CA GLN A 223 8.79 26.41 7.68
C GLN A 223 8.01 25.13 7.36
N HIS A 224 6.68 25.16 7.48
CA HIS A 224 5.86 23.99 7.20
C HIS A 224 5.88 23.59 5.72
N LEU A 225 5.97 24.54 4.79
CA LEU A 225 6.08 24.24 3.37
C LEU A 225 7.36 23.43 3.07
N SER A 226 8.48 23.86 3.63
CA SER A 226 9.76 23.15 3.49
C SER A 226 9.68 21.70 4.00
N LEU A 227 8.99 21.48 5.11
CA LEU A 227 8.79 20.14 5.69
C LEU A 227 7.75 19.31 4.91
N GLY A 228 6.77 19.97 4.30
CA GLY A 228 5.72 19.35 3.50
C GLY A 228 6.24 18.71 2.22
N ASP A 229 7.28 19.25 1.61
CA ASP A 229 7.82 18.74 0.34
C ASP A 229 8.53 17.38 0.46
N TYR A 230 8.92 16.97 1.68
CA TYR A 230 9.84 15.84 1.90
C TYR A 230 9.38 14.86 3.00
N GLY A 231 8.08 14.80 3.30
CA GLY A 231 7.54 14.01 4.40
C GLY A 231 6.98 12.61 4.05
N SER A 232 6.79 11.80 5.09
CA SER A 232 5.99 10.57 5.11
C SER A 232 4.49 10.83 4.90
N ALA A 233 3.70 9.80 4.66
CA ALA A 233 2.25 9.79 4.73
C ALA A 233 1.83 8.83 5.84
N ILE A 234 0.57 8.97 6.27
CA ILE A 234 0.00 8.08 7.27
C ILE A 234 -0.09 6.69 6.66
N GLU A 235 0.44 5.71 7.40
CA GLU A 235 0.30 4.30 7.08
C GLU A 235 -0.38 3.61 8.26
N THR A 236 -1.48 2.93 7.98
CA THR A 236 -2.06 2.00 8.93
C THR A 236 -1.15 0.77 9.08
N PRO A 237 -1.24 0.02 10.19
CA PRO A 237 -0.45 -1.21 10.35
C PRO A 237 -0.62 -2.20 9.18
N LEU A 238 -1.85 -2.35 8.67
CA LEU A 238 -2.13 -3.21 7.51
C LEU A 238 -1.45 -2.69 6.23
N MET A 239 -1.49 -1.37 5.99
CA MET A 239 -0.81 -0.78 4.83
C MET A 239 0.71 -0.82 4.96
N ARG A 240 1.24 -0.80 6.19
CA ARG A 240 2.66 -1.03 6.45
C ARG A 240 3.08 -2.45 6.06
N GLU A 241 2.34 -3.47 6.50
CA GLU A 241 2.61 -4.86 6.10
C GLU A 241 2.62 -4.99 4.56
N LEU A 242 1.63 -4.39 3.90
CA LEU A 242 1.56 -4.38 2.44
C LEU A 242 2.79 -3.70 1.81
N HIS A 243 3.21 -2.56 2.34
CA HIS A 243 4.37 -1.83 1.85
C HIS A 243 5.67 -2.64 2.02
N GLU A 244 5.86 -3.24 3.20
CA GLU A 244 7.03 -4.02 3.57
C GLU A 244 7.28 -5.22 2.63
N LEU A 245 6.22 -5.83 2.06
CA LEU A 245 6.36 -6.91 1.06
C LEU A 245 7.21 -6.52 -0.15
N SER A 246 7.20 -5.24 -0.51
CA SER A 246 7.97 -4.76 -1.66
C SER A 246 9.39 -4.32 -1.26
N VAL A 247 9.59 -3.83 -0.03
CA VAL A 247 10.81 -3.14 0.39
C VAL A 247 12.04 -4.03 0.28
N GLU A 248 12.09 -5.17 0.98
CA GLU A 248 13.28 -6.03 1.03
C GLU A 248 13.66 -6.62 -0.35
N PRO A 249 12.73 -7.23 -1.13
CA PRO A 249 13.05 -7.70 -2.48
C PRO A 249 13.59 -6.60 -3.38
N ILE A 250 13.10 -5.38 -3.23
CA ILE A 250 13.57 -4.28 -4.05
C ILE A 250 15.00 -3.88 -3.67
N VAL A 251 15.35 -3.93 -2.39
CA VAL A 251 16.69 -3.60 -1.88
C VAL A 251 17.72 -4.69 -2.17
N ALA A 252 17.32 -5.96 -2.04
CA ALA A 252 18.21 -7.11 -2.17
C ALA A 252 18.58 -7.43 -3.63
N GLY A 253 17.84 -6.90 -4.62
CA GLY A 253 18.05 -7.15 -6.05
C GLY A 253 19.37 -6.63 -6.67
N GLY A 254 20.15 -5.83 -5.92
CA GLY A 254 21.61 -5.79 -5.99
C GLY A 254 22.33 -5.32 -7.27
N ASN A 255 21.68 -4.95 -8.37
CA ASN A 255 22.39 -4.55 -9.60
C ASN A 255 22.64 -3.03 -9.67
N PRO A 256 23.87 -2.53 -9.88
CA PRO A 256 24.13 -1.11 -10.16
C PRO A 256 23.41 -0.58 -11.41
N ALA A 257 23.03 -1.44 -12.36
CA ALA A 257 22.18 -1.07 -13.49
C ALA A 257 20.68 -0.98 -13.15
N SER A 258 20.24 -1.45 -11.97
CA SER A 258 18.84 -1.37 -11.48
C SER A 258 18.59 -0.15 -10.59
N VAL A 259 19.46 0.86 -10.64
CA VAL A 259 19.25 2.15 -9.98
C VAL A 259 17.96 2.87 -10.42
N PRO A 260 17.53 2.82 -11.71
CA PRO A 260 16.20 3.29 -12.11
C PRO A 260 15.06 2.57 -11.36
N ASP A 261 15.20 1.26 -11.15
CA ASP A 261 14.20 0.42 -10.48
C ASP A 261 14.14 0.69 -8.98
N LEU A 262 15.30 0.96 -8.36
CA LEU A 262 15.40 1.39 -6.96
C LEU A 262 14.71 2.75 -6.72
N MET A 263 14.80 3.67 -7.69
CA MET A 263 14.12 4.98 -7.64
C MET A 263 12.61 4.87 -7.88
N GLN A 264 12.17 4.06 -8.83
CA GLN A 264 10.72 3.87 -9.08
C GLN A 264 10.00 3.31 -7.86
N VAL A 265 10.64 2.42 -7.09
CA VAL A 265 10.01 1.83 -5.91
C VAL A 265 10.07 2.76 -4.71
N LYS A 266 11.24 3.32 -4.37
CA LYS A 266 11.43 4.03 -3.10
C LYS A 266 10.98 5.48 -3.12
N CYS A 267 10.82 6.06 -4.31
CA CYS A 267 10.47 7.47 -4.48
C CYS A 267 9.06 7.68 -5.05
N THR A 268 8.22 6.65 -5.24
CA THR A 268 6.85 6.80 -5.78
C THR A 268 5.91 7.62 -4.90
N ARG A 269 6.30 7.96 -3.67
CA ARG A 269 5.56 8.91 -2.82
C ARG A 269 5.77 10.37 -3.22
N CYS A 270 6.91 10.73 -3.82
CA CYS A 270 7.33 12.14 -4.02
C CYS A 270 7.86 12.46 -5.43
N HIS A 271 8.17 11.44 -6.25
CA HIS A 271 8.72 11.60 -7.59
C HIS A 271 8.01 10.65 -8.55
N THR A 272 7.10 11.18 -9.36
CA THR A 272 6.84 10.60 -10.67
C THR A 272 8.12 10.67 -11.50
N SER A 273 8.32 9.77 -12.46
CA SER A 273 9.46 9.82 -13.39
C SER A 273 9.60 11.20 -14.03
N THR A 274 8.47 11.86 -14.29
CA THR A 274 8.35 13.23 -14.77
C THR A 274 9.09 14.27 -13.91
N ARG A 275 9.04 14.20 -12.58
CA ARG A 275 9.70 15.19 -11.70
C ARG A 275 11.23 15.04 -11.75
N ILE A 276 11.72 13.81 -11.88
CA ILE A 276 13.15 13.52 -12.03
C ILE A 276 13.61 13.95 -13.42
N GLU A 277 12.81 13.69 -14.46
CA GLU A 277 13.09 14.09 -15.86
C GLU A 277 13.23 15.61 -16.04
N VAL A 278 12.46 16.41 -15.31
CA VAL A 278 12.53 17.89 -15.40
C VAL A 278 13.59 18.51 -14.47
N THR A 279 14.12 17.77 -13.51
CA THR A 279 15.11 18.28 -12.55
C THR A 279 16.52 18.06 -13.09
N ARG A 280 17.11 19.09 -13.70
CA ARG A 280 18.49 19.06 -14.23
C ARG A 280 19.48 19.62 -13.22
N GLN A 281 20.28 18.75 -12.59
CA GLN A 281 21.16 19.13 -11.48
C GLN A 281 22.44 18.29 -11.47
N ASP A 282 23.54 18.87 -10.99
CA ASP A 282 24.84 18.20 -11.00
C ASP A 282 24.98 17.07 -9.95
N ARG A 283 26.06 16.29 -10.08
CA ARG A 283 26.41 15.20 -9.14
C ARG A 283 26.46 15.63 -7.68
N ARG A 284 26.93 16.85 -7.39
CA ARG A 284 27.06 17.35 -6.00
C ARG A 284 25.70 17.69 -5.43
N TRP A 285 24.79 18.21 -6.25
CA TRP A 285 23.40 18.45 -5.87
C TRP A 285 22.70 17.12 -5.55
N TRP A 286 22.78 16.13 -6.45
CA TRP A 286 22.21 14.81 -6.21
C TRP A 286 22.82 14.11 -5.00
N ALA A 287 24.15 14.23 -4.79
CA ALA A 287 24.82 13.71 -3.61
C ALA A 287 24.27 14.29 -2.30
N ARG A 288 24.02 15.60 -2.26
CA ARG A 288 23.44 16.27 -1.10
C ARG A 288 21.99 15.82 -0.89
N THR A 289 21.20 15.74 -1.96
CA THR A 289 19.81 15.30 -1.93
C THR A 289 19.68 13.88 -1.41
N VAL A 290 20.42 12.91 -1.97
CA VAL A 290 20.36 11.50 -1.55
C VAL A 290 20.85 11.30 -0.12
N ARG A 291 21.97 11.94 0.27
CA ARG A 291 22.47 11.87 1.65
C ARG A 291 21.53 12.52 2.66
N ARG A 292 20.83 13.58 2.26
CA ARG A 292 19.79 14.20 3.08
C ARG A 292 18.62 13.23 3.27
N MET A 293 18.13 12.62 2.18
CA MET A 293 17.08 11.61 2.23
C MET A 293 17.46 10.40 3.11
N GLN A 294 18.71 9.94 3.07
CA GLN A 294 19.20 8.87 3.98
C GLN A 294 19.11 9.26 5.46
N ARG A 295 19.54 10.48 5.82
CA ARG A 295 19.43 10.96 7.21
C ARG A 295 17.98 11.14 7.65
N GLU A 296 17.11 11.57 6.73
CA GLU A 296 15.70 11.87 6.97
C GLU A 296 14.76 10.66 6.86
N ALA A 297 15.20 9.55 6.26
CA ALA A 297 14.46 8.28 6.24
C ALA A 297 14.99 7.27 7.28
N GLY A 298 16.14 7.57 7.92
CA GLY A 298 16.84 6.66 8.81
C GLY A 298 17.74 5.66 8.06
N TRP A 299 18.68 5.05 8.77
CA TRP A 299 19.72 4.17 8.22
C TRP A 299 19.22 2.89 7.52
N ALA A 300 17.92 2.57 7.66
CA ALA A 300 17.30 1.42 7.00
C ALA A 300 16.90 1.68 5.53
N TRP A 301 16.97 2.93 5.05
CA TRP A 301 16.48 3.28 3.72
C TRP A 301 17.48 2.97 2.59
N LEU A 302 18.75 3.37 2.68
CA LEU A 302 19.80 3.01 1.71
C LEU A 302 21.13 2.92 2.45
N ASN A 303 21.92 1.88 2.20
CA ASN A 303 23.30 1.87 2.65
C ASN A 303 24.16 2.84 1.82
N ASP A 304 25.36 3.18 2.31
CA ASP A 304 26.23 4.18 1.67
C ASP A 304 26.62 3.80 0.22
N GLY A 305 26.79 2.51 -0.06
CA GLY A 305 27.06 2.02 -1.41
C GLY A 305 25.86 2.21 -2.35
N GLN A 306 24.65 1.91 -1.89
CA GLN A 306 23.42 2.09 -2.65
C GLN A 306 23.16 3.57 -2.92
N ALA A 307 23.40 4.45 -1.95
CA ALA A 307 23.28 5.89 -2.13
C ALA A 307 24.30 6.44 -3.12
N ALA A 308 25.55 5.97 -3.08
CA ALA A 308 26.58 6.36 -4.05
C ALA A 308 26.17 5.97 -5.50
N ASN A 309 25.57 4.79 -5.67
CA ASN A 309 25.09 4.32 -6.98
C ASN A 309 23.93 5.17 -7.50
N VAL A 310 22.97 5.55 -6.65
CA VAL A 310 21.87 6.46 -7.02
C VAL A 310 22.39 7.82 -7.48
N VAL A 311 23.38 8.37 -6.77
CA VAL A 311 23.98 9.66 -7.09
C VAL A 311 24.74 9.62 -8.42
N ALA A 312 25.48 8.55 -8.68
CA ALA A 312 26.24 8.40 -9.93
C ALA A 312 25.29 8.34 -11.13
N TYR A 313 24.29 7.47 -11.09
CA TYR A 313 23.28 7.36 -12.15
C TYR A 313 22.59 8.68 -12.45
N LEU A 314 22.11 9.40 -11.43
CA LEU A 314 21.39 10.66 -11.62
C LEU A 314 22.25 11.76 -12.25
N ALA A 315 23.56 11.74 -11.98
CA ALA A 315 24.51 12.65 -12.60
C ALA A 315 24.90 12.23 -14.01
N ASP A 316 25.02 10.93 -14.28
CA ASP A 316 25.50 10.40 -15.56
C ASP A 316 24.42 10.48 -16.65
N ARG A 317 23.12 10.43 -16.28
CA ARG A 317 21.98 10.70 -17.19
C ARG A 317 22.09 12.04 -17.94
N ASP A 318 22.70 13.04 -17.31
CA ASP A 318 22.86 14.37 -17.91
C ASP A 318 24.00 14.42 -18.95
N THR A 319 24.86 13.39 -18.99
CA THR A 319 25.96 13.29 -19.95
C THR A 319 25.58 12.57 -21.25
N GLU A 320 24.62 11.64 -21.21
CA GLU A 320 24.17 10.91 -22.40
C GLU A 320 23.29 11.76 -23.35
N THR A 321 22.61 12.78 -22.84
CA THR A 321 21.85 13.75 -23.68
C THR A 321 22.69 14.93 -24.19
N ALA A 322 24.00 14.94 -23.90
CA ALA A 322 24.94 15.97 -24.35
C ALA A 322 25.95 15.43 -25.38
N ALA A 323 25.67 14.28 -26.01
CA ALA A 323 26.34 13.85 -27.22
C ALA A 323 25.55 14.38 -28.44
N PRO A 324 26.21 15.05 -29.42
CA PRO A 324 25.55 15.69 -30.55
C PRO A 324 24.81 14.74 -31.49
#